data_AF-A0A2A3ARJ5-F1
#
_entry.id   AF-A0A2A3ARJ5-F1
#
_cell.length_a   1.000
_cell.length_b   1.000
_cell.length_c   1.000
_cell.angle_alpha   90.00
_cell.angle_beta   90.00
_cell.angle_gamma   90.00
#
_symmetry.space_group_name_H-M   'P 1'
#
loop_
_entity.id
_entity.type
_entity.pdbx_description
1 polymer ?
#
loop_
_entity_poly.entity_id
_entity_poly.type
_entity_poly.pdbx_seq_one_letter_code
_entity_poly.pdbx_strand_id
1 'polypeptide(L)'
;MNSLQRNINAYMNSKSKKFAGVQAYVTQAAAAKNAQANLDAANAQLAADQSKLADLTQQLADLNATDTNGFTPEQQAALDAQIADVQGQIDAQNATISTTDAQAIADAQAVVDNAPPPTDASLDAALADMANKPVDADVTAWAKDTLAGKIDAQAAATATTTTTP
;
A
#
# COMPACT_ATOMS: atom_id res chain seq x y z
N MET A 1 25.92 -13.70 -25.42
CA MET A 1 25.31 -14.08 -24.13
C MET A 1 26.40 -14.23 -23.10
N ASN A 2 26.49 -13.28 -22.17
CA ASN A 2 27.53 -13.23 -21.14
C ASN A 2 27.24 -14.30 -20.06
N SER A 3 28.27 -14.86 -19.43
CA SER A 3 28.15 -15.95 -18.45
C SER A 3 27.27 -15.60 -17.23
N LEU A 4 27.10 -14.30 -16.95
CA LEU A 4 26.17 -13.73 -15.98
C LEU A 4 24.69 -14.00 -16.31
N GLN A 5 24.29 -13.88 -17.60
CA GLN A 5 22.92 -14.15 -18.06
C GLN A 5 22.53 -15.62 -17.90
N ARG A 6 23.47 -16.56 -18.14
CA ARG A 6 23.24 -18.00 -17.85
C ARG A 6 23.25 -18.31 -16.35
N ASN A 7 24.05 -17.59 -15.55
CA ASN A 7 24.11 -17.80 -14.10
C ASN A 7 22.83 -17.36 -13.39
N ILE A 8 22.20 -16.24 -13.76
CA ILE A 8 20.94 -15.75 -13.13
C ILE A 8 19.70 -16.61 -13.46
N ASN A 9 19.73 -17.46 -14.49
CA ASN A 9 18.69 -18.48 -14.68
C ASN A 9 18.94 -19.75 -13.85
N ALA A 10 20.21 -20.16 -13.63
CA ALA A 10 20.56 -21.25 -12.71
C ALA A 10 20.38 -20.86 -11.23
N TYR A 11 20.47 -19.55 -10.94
CA TYR A 11 20.31 -18.84 -9.67
C TYR A 11 19.00 -19.12 -8.91
N MET A 12 17.92 -19.53 -9.59
CA MET A 12 16.61 -19.75 -8.95
C MET A 12 16.45 -21.06 -8.19
N ASN A 13 17.27 -22.08 -8.50
CA ASN A 13 17.21 -23.38 -7.84
C ASN A 13 18.51 -23.71 -7.09
N SER A 14 19.47 -22.79 -7.06
CA SER A 14 20.79 -23.04 -6.48
C SER A 14 20.84 -22.64 -5.01
N LYS A 15 21.13 -23.61 -4.13
CA LYS A 15 21.41 -23.39 -2.69
C LYS A 15 22.82 -22.84 -2.43
N SER A 16 23.51 -22.31 -3.45
CA SER A 16 24.88 -21.83 -3.31
C SER A 16 24.93 -20.58 -2.45
N LYS A 17 25.88 -20.54 -1.50
CA LYS A 17 26.15 -19.37 -0.64
C LYS A 17 26.44 -18.10 -1.43
N LYS A 18 26.93 -18.22 -2.67
CA LYS A 18 27.19 -17.08 -3.56
C LYS A 18 25.92 -16.31 -3.95
N PHE A 19 24.73 -16.90 -3.80
CA PHE A 19 23.47 -16.28 -4.21
C PHE A 19 22.63 -15.76 -3.04
N ALA A 20 23.10 -15.92 -1.80
CA ALA A 20 22.38 -15.48 -0.61
C ALA A 20 22.14 -13.96 -0.59
N GLY A 21 23.12 -13.16 -1.05
CA GLY A 21 23.00 -11.70 -1.08
C GLY A 21 21.89 -11.20 -2.01
N VAL A 22 21.79 -11.76 -3.21
CA VAL A 22 20.74 -11.34 -4.16
C VAL A 22 19.37 -11.92 -3.76
N GLN A 23 19.30 -13.07 -3.05
CA GLN A 23 18.04 -13.56 -2.47
C GLN A 23 17.55 -12.66 -1.33
N ALA A 24 18.47 -12.21 -0.47
CA ALA A 24 18.18 -11.22 0.57
C ALA A 24 17.69 -9.90 -0.04
N TYR A 25 18.34 -9.43 -1.12
CA TYR A 25 17.88 -8.26 -1.88
C TYR A 25 16.44 -8.41 -2.38
N VAL A 26 16.12 -9.52 -3.06
CA VAL A 26 14.76 -9.76 -3.57
C VAL A 26 13.73 -9.82 -2.45
N THR A 27 14.07 -10.47 -1.34
CA THR A 27 13.18 -10.61 -0.18
C THR A 27 12.90 -9.25 0.47
N GLN A 28 13.96 -8.45 0.67
CA GLN A 28 13.85 -7.11 1.23
C GLN A 28 13.06 -6.17 0.30
N ALA A 29 13.34 -6.20 -1.01
CA ALA A 29 12.60 -5.40 -1.99
C ALA A 29 11.12 -5.78 -2.05
N ALA A 30 10.80 -7.07 -1.97
CA ALA A 30 9.42 -7.55 -1.95
C ALA A 30 8.68 -7.09 -0.67
N ALA A 31 9.33 -7.16 0.49
CA ALA A 31 8.78 -6.66 1.75
C ALA A 31 8.51 -5.15 1.69
N ALA A 32 9.48 -4.36 1.21
CA ALA A 32 9.32 -2.91 1.04
C ALA A 32 8.18 -2.58 0.06
N LYS A 33 8.06 -3.32 -1.04
CA LYS A 33 6.98 -3.16 -2.02
C LYS A 33 5.61 -3.41 -1.41
N ASN A 34 5.43 -4.50 -0.66
CA ASN A 34 4.17 -4.81 0.01
C ASN A 34 3.84 -3.78 1.09
N ALA A 35 4.83 -3.34 1.87
CA ALA A 35 4.66 -2.29 2.87
C ALA A 35 4.12 -1.00 2.24
N GLN A 36 4.75 -0.56 1.14
CA GLN A 36 4.31 0.64 0.42
C GLN A 36 2.89 0.46 -0.16
N ALA A 37 2.60 -0.70 -0.75
CA ALA A 37 1.26 -0.97 -1.28
C ALA A 37 0.17 -0.93 -0.19
N ASN A 38 0.48 -1.40 1.03
CA ASN A 38 -0.45 -1.33 2.16
C ASN A 38 -0.68 0.12 2.61
N LEU A 39 0.38 0.94 2.65
CA LEU A 39 0.26 2.37 2.96
C LEU A 39 -0.55 3.12 1.90
N ASP A 40 -0.32 2.82 0.63
CA ASP A 40 -1.08 3.41 -0.48
C ASP A 40 -2.57 3.02 -0.39
N ALA A 41 -2.86 1.76 -0.05
CA ALA A 41 -4.23 1.28 0.16
C ALA A 41 -4.92 1.96 1.35
N ALA A 42 -4.23 2.13 2.48
CA ALA A 42 -4.76 2.84 3.64
C ALA A 42 -5.07 4.32 3.32
N ASN A 43 -4.17 4.99 2.59
CA ASN A 43 -4.41 6.37 2.14
C ASN A 43 -5.56 6.46 1.14
N ALA A 44 -5.70 5.48 0.24
CA ALA A 44 -6.83 5.43 -0.69
C ALA A 44 -8.17 5.24 0.05
N GLN A 45 -8.20 4.42 1.10
CA GLN A 45 -9.38 4.27 1.95
C GLN A 45 -9.74 5.58 2.66
N LEU A 46 -8.76 6.27 3.25
CA LEU A 46 -8.99 7.59 3.86
C LEU A 46 -9.58 8.58 2.86
N ALA A 47 -9.07 8.61 1.62
CA ALA A 47 -9.61 9.49 0.59
C ALA A 47 -11.06 9.14 0.21
N ALA A 48 -11.40 7.85 0.14
CA ALA A 48 -12.77 7.40 -0.11
C ALA A 48 -13.72 7.81 1.03
N ASP A 49 -13.28 7.65 2.28
CA ASP A 49 -14.05 7.99 3.47
C ASP A 49 -14.25 9.51 3.61
N GLN A 50 -13.24 10.31 3.26
CA GLN A 50 -13.36 11.76 3.14
C GLN A 50 -14.36 12.19 2.06
N SER A 51 -14.37 11.51 0.90
CA SER A 51 -15.36 11.78 -0.15
C SER A 51 -16.77 11.49 0.35
N LYS A 52 -16.97 10.36 1.03
CA LYS A 52 -18.27 10.00 1.61
C LYS A 52 -18.73 11.01 2.66
N LEU A 53 -17.82 11.50 3.50
CA LEU A 53 -18.12 12.56 4.47
C LEU A 53 -18.57 13.85 3.76
N ALA A 54 -17.91 14.23 2.66
CA ALA A 54 -18.30 15.39 1.87
C ALA A 54 -19.71 15.23 1.28
N ASP A 55 -20.03 14.04 0.74
CA ASP A 55 -21.36 13.75 0.21
C ASP A 55 -22.45 13.83 1.29
N LEU A 56 -22.21 13.25 2.48
CA LEU A 56 -23.14 13.34 3.62
C LEU A 56 -23.32 14.79 4.07
N THR A 57 -22.24 15.58 4.09
CA THR A 57 -22.29 17.00 4.46
C THR A 57 -23.11 17.80 3.45
N GLN A 58 -22.97 17.51 2.16
CA GLN A 58 -23.80 18.14 1.12
C GLN A 58 -25.27 17.73 1.28
N GLN A 59 -25.55 16.45 1.54
CA GLN A 59 -26.91 15.98 1.78
C GLN A 59 -27.56 16.69 2.99
N LEU A 60 -26.80 16.89 4.07
CA LEU A 60 -27.26 17.65 5.23
C LEU A 60 -27.56 19.11 4.86
N ALA A 61 -26.70 19.75 4.05
CA ALA A 61 -26.92 21.11 3.57
C ALA A 61 -28.19 21.21 2.71
N ASP A 62 -28.42 20.25 1.81
CA ASP A 62 -29.59 20.20 0.95
C ASP A 62 -30.88 20.00 1.77
N LEU A 63 -30.87 19.11 2.76
CA LEU A 63 -31.99 18.91 3.68
C LEU A 63 -32.31 20.21 4.44
N ASN A 64 -31.28 20.88 4.98
CA ASN A 64 -31.45 22.16 5.68
C ASN A 64 -31.92 23.30 4.77
N ALA A 65 -31.69 23.21 3.46
CA ALA A 65 -32.15 24.18 2.48
C ALA A 65 -33.58 23.89 1.96
N THR A 66 -34.22 22.81 2.39
CA THR A 66 -35.58 22.45 1.99
C THR A 66 -36.55 23.58 2.34
N ASP A 67 -37.33 24.04 1.36
CA ASP A 67 -38.41 25.00 1.61
C ASP A 67 -39.54 24.31 2.38
N THR A 68 -39.73 24.73 3.63
CA THR A 68 -40.73 24.18 4.55
C THR A 68 -42.05 24.97 4.54
N ASN A 69 -42.20 25.95 3.63
CA ASN A 69 -43.44 26.72 3.52
C ASN A 69 -44.63 25.80 3.23
N GLY A 70 -45.61 25.82 4.13
CA GLY A 70 -46.83 25.02 4.01
C GLY A 70 -46.68 23.56 4.46
N PHE A 71 -45.55 23.19 5.08
CA PHE A 71 -45.43 21.88 5.72
C PHE A 71 -46.48 21.69 6.83
N THR A 72 -47.04 20.49 6.91
CA THR A 72 -47.77 20.05 8.11
C THR A 72 -46.77 19.72 9.23
N PRO A 73 -47.22 19.65 10.50
CA PRO A 73 -46.36 19.22 11.61
C PRO A 73 -45.69 17.86 11.37
N GLU A 74 -46.39 16.92 10.74
CA GLU A 74 -45.86 15.58 10.45
C GLU A 74 -44.74 15.62 9.39
N GLN A 75 -44.87 16.50 8.39
CA GLN A 75 -43.85 16.69 7.36
C GLN A 75 -42.60 17.34 7.94
N GLN A 76 -42.76 18.31 8.84
CA GLN A 76 -41.65 18.93 9.55
C GLN A 76 -40.92 17.88 10.42
N ALA A 77 -41.67 17.10 11.21
CA ALA A 77 -41.07 16.06 12.04
C ALA A 77 -40.32 14.99 11.22
N ALA A 78 -40.81 14.67 10.01
CA ALA A 78 -40.13 13.75 9.11
C ALA A 78 -38.81 14.33 8.56
N LEU A 79 -38.77 15.62 8.20
CA LEU A 79 -37.55 16.31 7.79
C LEU A 79 -36.54 16.38 8.94
N ASP A 80 -36.99 16.74 10.14
CA ASP A 80 -36.13 16.81 11.33
C ASP A 80 -35.50 15.43 11.65
N ALA A 81 -36.27 14.35 11.48
CA ALA A 81 -35.76 12.99 11.65
C ALA A 81 -34.70 12.62 10.59
N GLN A 82 -34.86 13.04 9.34
CA GLN A 82 -33.87 12.82 8.28
C GLN A 82 -32.57 13.60 8.54
N ILE A 83 -32.69 14.85 8.98
CA ILE A 83 -31.55 15.68 9.36
C ILE A 83 -30.78 15.03 10.52
N ALA A 84 -31.49 14.56 11.55
CA ALA A 84 -30.88 13.88 12.69
C ALA A 84 -30.17 12.57 12.28
N ASP A 85 -30.76 11.80 11.36
CA ASP A 85 -30.14 10.58 10.83
C ASP A 85 -28.84 10.89 10.06
N VAL A 86 -28.88 11.84 9.12
CA VAL A 86 -27.69 12.24 8.34
C VAL A 86 -26.61 12.82 9.26
N GLN A 87 -26.97 13.61 10.27
CA GLN A 87 -26.02 14.09 11.27
C GLN A 87 -25.34 12.93 12.02
N GLY A 88 -26.12 11.91 12.42
CA GLY A 88 -25.57 10.71 13.04
C GLY A 88 -24.61 9.95 12.12
N GLN A 89 -24.90 9.89 10.82
CA GLN A 89 -24.00 9.28 9.82
C GLN A 89 -22.70 10.09 9.66
N ILE A 90 -22.78 11.43 9.65
CA ILE A 90 -21.60 12.31 9.61
C ILE A 90 -20.72 12.09 10.84
N ASP A 91 -21.31 12.04 12.02
CA ASP A 91 -20.58 11.84 13.28
C ASP A 91 -19.88 10.47 13.28
N ALA A 92 -20.57 9.42 12.82
CA ALA A 92 -19.99 8.10 12.68
C ALA A 92 -18.84 8.07 11.66
N GLN A 93 -19.00 8.73 10.51
CA GLN A 93 -17.98 8.79 9.47
C GLN A 93 -16.74 9.57 9.93
N ASN A 94 -16.93 10.69 10.65
CA ASN A 94 -15.85 11.44 11.28
C ASN A 94 -15.09 10.61 12.31
N ALA A 95 -15.80 9.79 13.10
CA ALA A 95 -15.17 8.87 14.04
C ALA A 95 -14.32 7.81 13.32
N THR A 96 -14.81 7.21 12.23
CA THR A 96 -14.04 6.27 11.40
C THR A 96 -12.75 6.90 10.90
N ILE A 97 -12.83 8.10 10.31
CA ILE A 97 -11.66 8.82 9.79
C ILE A 97 -10.65 9.11 10.91
N SER A 98 -11.13 9.63 12.04
CA SER A 98 -10.25 10.09 13.12
C SER A 98 -9.64 8.97 13.94
N THR A 99 -10.16 7.74 13.84
CA THR A 99 -9.70 6.60 14.64
C THR A 99 -9.21 5.45 13.76
N THR A 100 -10.10 4.81 13.00
CA THR A 100 -9.80 3.65 12.17
C THR A 100 -8.81 3.99 11.05
N ASP A 101 -9.08 5.01 10.23
CA ASP A 101 -8.22 5.33 9.09
C ASP A 101 -6.87 5.88 9.56
N ALA A 102 -6.90 6.77 10.57
CA ALA A 102 -5.69 7.30 11.18
C ALA A 102 -4.79 6.19 11.74
N GLN A 103 -5.37 5.18 12.42
CA GLN A 103 -4.62 4.04 12.94
C GLN A 103 -4.10 3.15 11.80
N ALA A 104 -4.91 2.85 10.79
CA ALA A 104 -4.50 2.03 9.66
C ALA A 104 -3.31 2.64 8.89
N ILE A 105 -3.30 3.97 8.71
CA ILE A 105 -2.18 4.70 8.11
C ILE A 105 -0.95 4.63 9.01
N ALA A 106 -1.10 4.86 10.32
CA ALA A 106 0.02 4.79 11.26
C ALA A 106 0.66 3.39 11.29
N ASP A 107 -0.16 2.33 11.31
CA ASP A 107 0.29 0.94 11.28
C ASP A 107 0.99 0.62 9.96
N ALA A 108 0.41 1.02 8.82
CA ALA A 108 1.02 0.80 7.51
C ALA A 108 2.35 1.56 7.37
N GLN A 109 2.44 2.79 7.86
CA GLN A 109 3.68 3.57 7.88
C GLN A 109 4.74 2.90 8.75
N ALA A 110 4.37 2.37 9.92
CA ALA A 110 5.30 1.62 10.75
C ALA A 110 5.85 0.37 10.04
N VAL A 111 5.03 -0.31 9.21
CA VAL A 111 5.50 -1.43 8.39
C VAL A 111 6.49 -0.96 7.31
N VAL A 112 6.23 0.19 6.67
CA VAL A 112 7.18 0.80 5.71
C VAL A 112 8.51 1.13 6.37
N ASP A 113 8.48 1.77 7.54
CA ASP A 113 9.68 2.16 8.27
C ASP A 113 10.53 0.94 8.70
N ASN A 114 9.86 -0.18 9.01
CA ASN A 114 10.52 -1.44 9.38
C ASN A 114 10.96 -2.29 8.17
N ALA A 115 10.52 -1.95 6.95
CA ALA A 115 10.87 -2.65 5.71
C ALA A 115 11.51 -1.69 4.70
N PRO A 116 12.67 -1.07 5.02
CA PRO A 116 13.30 -0.12 4.13
C PRO A 116 13.69 -0.80 2.81
N PRO A 117 13.49 -0.13 1.65
CA PRO A 117 13.88 -0.67 0.37
C PRO A 117 15.40 -0.91 0.33
N PRO A 118 15.87 -2.01 -0.30
CA PRO A 118 17.29 -2.23 -0.47
C PRO A 118 17.89 -1.18 -1.41
N THR A 119 19.20 -0.96 -1.29
CA THR A 119 19.92 0.05 -2.07
C THR A 119 20.68 -0.58 -3.24
N ASP A 120 21.04 0.25 -4.21
CA ASP A 120 21.90 -0.15 -5.33
C ASP A 120 23.23 -0.71 -4.82
N ALA A 121 23.79 -0.12 -3.76
CA ALA A 121 25.01 -0.59 -3.14
C ALA A 121 24.87 -2.00 -2.55
N SER A 122 23.71 -2.37 -1.99
CA SER A 122 23.50 -3.73 -1.48
C SER A 122 23.35 -4.74 -2.63
N LEU A 123 22.78 -4.32 -3.76
CA LEU A 123 22.76 -5.13 -4.98
C LEU A 123 24.17 -5.29 -5.57
N ASP A 124 24.93 -4.21 -5.68
CA ASP A 124 26.30 -4.21 -6.23
C ASP A 124 27.23 -5.11 -5.40
N ALA A 125 27.16 -5.02 -4.08
CA ALA A 125 27.92 -5.90 -3.19
C ALA A 125 27.53 -7.37 -3.40
N ALA A 126 26.23 -7.66 -3.49
CA ALA A 126 25.75 -9.02 -3.74
C ALA A 126 26.17 -9.56 -5.12
N LEU A 127 26.19 -8.70 -6.14
CA LEU A 127 26.68 -9.05 -7.48
C LEU A 127 28.20 -9.21 -7.52
N ALA A 128 28.95 -8.42 -6.77
CA ALA A 128 30.41 -8.49 -6.70
C ALA A 128 30.88 -9.81 -6.05
N ASP A 129 30.18 -10.28 -5.02
CA ASP A 129 30.43 -11.59 -4.40
C ASP A 129 30.18 -12.77 -5.36
N MET A 130 29.36 -12.55 -6.39
CA MET A 130 29.05 -13.52 -7.44
C MET A 130 30.00 -13.45 -8.64
N ALA A 131 30.51 -12.26 -8.95
CA ALA A 131 31.22 -11.99 -10.20
C ALA A 131 32.74 -12.23 -10.06
N ASN A 132 33.33 -12.85 -11.08
CA ASN A 132 34.79 -12.87 -11.26
C ASN A 132 35.32 -11.61 -11.97
N LYS A 133 34.48 -10.58 -12.16
CA LYS A 133 34.76 -9.32 -12.85
C LYS A 133 34.11 -8.15 -12.10
N PRO A 134 34.55 -6.90 -12.30
CA PRO A 134 33.93 -5.73 -11.69
C PRO A 134 32.44 -5.64 -12.03
N VAL A 135 31.62 -5.22 -11.07
CA VAL A 135 30.22 -4.84 -11.29
C VAL A 135 30.23 -3.41 -11.80
N ASP A 136 29.78 -3.20 -13.04
CA ASP A 136 29.56 -1.88 -13.61
C ASP A 136 28.06 -1.53 -13.59
N ALA A 137 27.75 -0.27 -13.89
CA ALA A 137 26.38 0.23 -13.85
C ALA A 137 25.43 -0.51 -14.81
N ASP A 138 25.93 -1.00 -15.95
CA ASP A 138 25.12 -1.74 -16.92
C ASP A 138 24.75 -3.13 -16.39
N VAL A 139 25.69 -3.78 -15.68
CA VAL A 139 25.43 -5.05 -14.98
C VAL A 139 24.41 -4.86 -13.86
N THR A 140 24.50 -3.80 -13.08
CA THR A 140 23.54 -3.47 -12.02
C THR A 140 22.15 -3.19 -12.61
N ALA A 141 22.07 -2.38 -13.67
CA ALA A 141 20.81 -2.08 -14.35
C ALA A 141 20.15 -3.33 -14.93
N TRP A 142 20.92 -4.18 -15.62
CA TRP A 142 20.44 -5.46 -16.12
C TRP A 142 19.96 -6.40 -15.01
N ALA A 143 20.67 -6.45 -13.87
CA ALA A 143 20.29 -7.27 -12.73
C ALA A 143 18.97 -6.78 -12.12
N LYS A 144 18.78 -5.48 -11.95
CA LYS A 144 17.51 -4.91 -11.46
C LYS A 144 16.33 -5.30 -12.35
N ASP A 145 16.48 -5.13 -13.66
CA ASP A 145 15.44 -5.49 -14.63
C ASP A 145 15.10 -6.98 -14.57
N THR A 146 16.12 -7.83 -14.49
CA THR A 146 15.94 -9.30 -14.40
C THR A 146 15.29 -9.73 -13.07
N LEU A 147 15.57 -9.02 -11.98
CA LEU A 147 15.05 -9.32 -10.64
C LEU A 147 13.66 -8.73 -10.40
N ALA A 148 13.24 -7.71 -11.16
CA ALA A 148 11.95 -7.05 -10.99
C ALA A 148 10.77 -8.04 -10.98
N GLY A 149 10.69 -8.92 -11.99
CA GLY A 149 9.63 -9.93 -12.04
C GLY A 149 9.66 -10.94 -10.88
N LYS A 150 10.81 -11.11 -10.22
CA LYS A 150 10.93 -11.99 -9.04
C LYS A 150 10.55 -11.30 -7.75
N ILE A 151 10.90 -10.03 -7.62
CA ILE A 151 10.42 -9.16 -6.54
C ILE A 151 8.89 -9.14 -6.58
N ASP A 152 8.30 -9.02 -7.76
CA ASP A 152 6.85 -9.07 -7.94
C ASP A 152 6.24 -10.41 -7.51
N ALA A 153 6.83 -11.52 -7.95
CA ALA A 153 6.36 -12.85 -7.56
C ALA A 153 6.49 -13.10 -6.05
N GLN A 154 7.60 -12.67 -5.44
CA GLN A 154 7.85 -12.81 -4.00
C GLN A 154 6.91 -11.91 -3.19
N ALA A 155 6.66 -10.68 -3.66
CA ALA A 155 5.72 -9.75 -3.06
C ALA A 155 4.30 -10.36 -3.07
N ALA A 156 3.85 -10.86 -4.22
CA ALA A 156 2.56 -11.54 -4.35
C ALA A 156 2.43 -12.77 -3.44
N ALA A 157 3.49 -13.58 -3.32
CA ALA A 157 3.48 -14.77 -2.46
C ALA A 157 3.42 -14.45 -0.96
N THR A 158 3.91 -13.28 -0.55
CA THR A 158 3.96 -12.87 0.87
C THR A 158 2.82 -11.92 1.27
N ALA A 159 2.13 -11.31 0.29
CA ALA A 159 0.96 -10.48 0.52
C ALA A 159 -0.26 -11.28 1.04
N THR A 160 -0.37 -12.57 0.71
CA THR A 160 -1.50 -13.42 1.11
C THR A 160 -1.43 -13.91 2.56
N THR A 161 -0.31 -13.73 3.25
CA THR A 161 -0.14 -14.17 4.64
C THR A 161 -0.54 -13.13 5.70
N THR A 162 -0.94 -11.92 5.30
CA THR A 162 -1.33 -10.84 6.21
C THR A 162 -2.84 -10.64 6.37
N THR A 163 -3.67 -11.38 5.61
CA THR A 163 -5.11 -11.46 5.89
C THR A 163 -5.35 -12.50 6.99
N THR A 164 -5.41 -12.07 8.24
CA THR A 164 -5.93 -12.90 9.34
C THR A 164 -7.47 -12.74 9.37
N PRO A 165 -8.24 -13.83 9.55
CA PRO A 165 -9.70 -13.88 9.45
C PRO A 165 -10.47 -13.05 10.49
#